data_AF-A0A368BXL3-F1
#
_entry.id   AF-A0A368BXL3-F1
#
_cell.length_a   1.000
_cell.length_b   1.000
_cell.length_c   1.000
_cell.angle_alpha   90.00
_cell.angle_beta   90.00
_cell.angle_gamma   90.00
#
_symmetry.space_group_name_H-M   'P 1'
#
loop_
_entity.id
_entity.type
_entity.pdbx_description
1 polymer ?
#
loop_
_entity_poly.entity_id
_entity_poly.type
_entity_poly.pdbx_seq_one_letter_code
_entity_poly.pdbx_strand_id
1 'polypeptide(L)'
;MSDSDSLSESYFENEKIKISTSNLSGNLDVIFYKNNQNLQKYFLQGIQSGFFYINANKKRNAKVNFIDFSQTEILGCEIFLSNTKKIIFVEDKLFEIIRKCELTNTKNIVLINSSQKKINAELNVINPYQSYVDYLMSIDLNILPKETILITDKKIKSTMSYQITGKNNIEKDISNLFEINKSSNRKKDLERITQRKIYQTPRFRNDIRNIIVDTENIKIKRIIPAFEFNLIFEPQLYILPRQLDLWKNEERQKLNIRGLEHPVLFKKNEIFNEGFSRLNINEKIFFSLGFDSLLLMGKGLNYRFQGMMGTYLKMNNKIFIQPEKIGL
;
A
#
# COMPACT_ATOMS: atom_id res chain seq x y z
N MET A 1 -15.13 21.36 -28.79
CA MET A 1 -15.09 21.00 -27.35
C MET A 1 -14.41 19.64 -27.27
N SER A 2 -13.09 19.64 -27.11
CA SER A 2 -12.27 18.42 -27.07
C SER A 2 -10.95 18.78 -26.38
N ASP A 3 -10.98 18.88 -25.06
CA ASP A 3 -9.81 19.18 -24.21
C ASP A 3 -9.80 18.33 -22.91
N SER A 4 -10.52 17.21 -22.86
CA SER A 4 -10.56 16.35 -21.66
C SER A 4 -9.55 15.21 -21.64
N ASP A 5 -8.96 14.83 -22.78
CA ASP A 5 -8.24 13.54 -22.88
C ASP A 5 -6.71 13.66 -22.76
N SER A 6 -6.14 14.87 -22.70
CA SER A 6 -4.68 15.09 -22.60
C SER A 6 -4.16 15.38 -21.18
N LEU A 7 -5.05 15.63 -20.23
CA LEU A 7 -4.70 16.00 -18.86
C LEU A 7 -4.42 14.80 -17.97
N SER A 8 -4.97 13.61 -18.24
CA SER A 8 -4.78 12.44 -17.36
C SER A 8 -3.44 11.72 -17.60
N GLU A 9 -2.98 11.61 -18.84
CA GLU A 9 -1.69 10.98 -19.18
C GLU A 9 -0.50 11.84 -18.73
N SER A 10 -0.56 13.15 -18.96
CA SER A 10 0.57 14.06 -18.70
C SER A 10 0.90 14.28 -17.22
N TYR A 11 -0.07 14.13 -16.31
CA TYR A 11 0.12 14.35 -14.87
C TYR A 11 0.80 13.17 -14.15
N PHE A 12 0.55 11.93 -14.57
CA PHE A 12 1.16 10.75 -13.94
C PHE A 12 2.53 10.38 -14.51
N GLU A 13 2.79 10.76 -15.75
CA GLU A 13 4.02 10.36 -16.44
C GLU A 13 5.23 11.26 -16.12
N ASN A 14 5.02 12.47 -15.60
CA ASN A 14 6.09 13.50 -15.56
C ASN A 14 6.59 13.91 -14.16
N GLU A 15 6.01 13.41 -13.06
CA GLU A 15 6.51 13.75 -11.73
C GLU A 15 7.62 12.81 -11.26
N LYS A 16 8.82 13.36 -11.00
CA LYS A 16 9.90 12.64 -10.33
C LYS A 16 9.51 12.28 -8.89
N ILE A 17 9.77 11.04 -8.47
CA ILE A 17 9.62 10.65 -7.06
C ILE A 17 10.58 11.50 -6.23
N LYS A 18 10.02 12.29 -5.30
CA LYS A 18 10.78 13.08 -4.35
C LYS A 18 11.33 12.15 -3.28
N ILE A 19 12.66 12.04 -3.19
CA ILE A 19 13.35 11.25 -2.17
C ILE A 19 14.11 12.21 -1.27
N SER A 20 13.94 12.09 0.05
CA SER A 20 14.71 12.90 1.00
C SER A 20 16.19 12.55 0.90
N THR A 21 17.05 13.57 0.91
CA THR A 21 18.48 13.35 1.09
C THR A 21 18.76 12.79 2.47
N SER A 22 19.68 11.83 2.55
CA SER A 22 20.16 11.31 3.82
C SER A 22 21.60 10.85 3.72
N ASN A 23 22.30 10.89 4.85
CA ASN A 23 23.65 10.35 4.97
C ASN A 23 23.64 9.27 6.05
N LEU A 24 24.06 8.06 5.70
CA LEU A 24 24.31 7.01 6.70
C LEU A 24 25.41 7.46 7.68
N SER A 25 25.03 7.69 8.93
CA SER A 25 25.94 7.96 10.05
C SER A 25 26.29 6.63 10.73
N GLY A 26 27.44 6.06 10.37
CA GLY A 26 27.97 4.82 10.95
C GLY A 26 27.68 3.56 10.13
N ASN A 27 28.27 2.45 10.57
CA ASN A 27 28.06 1.13 9.97
C ASN A 27 26.63 0.64 10.24
N LEU A 28 26.14 -0.18 9.33
CA LEU A 28 24.80 -0.76 9.39
C LEU A 28 24.87 -2.25 9.05
N ASP A 29 24.17 -3.06 9.84
CA ASP A 29 24.04 -4.48 9.61
C ASP A 29 22.64 -4.77 9.05
N VAL A 30 22.59 -5.53 7.97
CA VAL A 30 21.38 -6.03 7.33
C VAL A 30 21.28 -7.50 7.68
N ILE A 31 20.33 -7.83 8.55
CA ILE A 31 20.15 -9.17 9.08
C ILE A 31 18.97 -9.83 8.38
N PHE A 32 19.21 -11.02 7.85
CA PHE A 32 18.18 -11.82 7.17
C PHE A 32 18.48 -13.31 7.37
N TYR A 33 17.48 -14.16 7.13
CA TYR A 33 17.67 -15.61 7.11
C TYR A 33 17.49 -16.07 5.66
N LYS A 34 18.55 -16.50 4.98
CA LYS A 34 18.43 -16.86 3.55
C LYS A 34 17.40 -17.95 3.34
N ASN A 35 16.51 -17.70 2.40
CA ASN A 35 15.51 -18.64 1.93
C ASN A 35 15.32 -18.49 0.41
N ASN A 36 14.49 -19.34 -0.19
CA ASN A 36 14.18 -19.27 -1.62
C ASN A 36 13.06 -18.26 -1.95
N GLN A 37 12.73 -17.33 -1.05
CA GLN A 37 11.66 -16.36 -1.30
C GLN A 37 12.15 -15.20 -2.16
N ASN A 38 11.45 -14.97 -3.28
CA ASN A 38 11.75 -13.86 -4.20
C ASN A 38 11.70 -12.48 -3.51
N LEU A 39 10.83 -12.28 -2.53
CA LEU A 39 10.66 -10.98 -1.87
C LEU A 39 11.90 -10.53 -1.08
N GLN A 40 12.58 -11.47 -0.40
CA GLN A 40 13.84 -11.17 0.30
C GLN A 40 14.91 -10.70 -0.69
N LYS A 41 15.04 -11.40 -1.83
CA LYS A 41 15.98 -11.02 -2.88
C LYS A 41 15.76 -9.58 -3.34
N TYR A 42 14.52 -9.19 -3.64
CA TYR A 42 14.22 -7.82 -4.07
C TYR A 42 14.46 -6.78 -2.97
N PHE A 43 14.14 -7.11 -1.73
CA PHE A 43 14.45 -6.26 -0.58
C PHE A 43 15.96 -5.99 -0.45
N LEU A 44 16.79 -7.04 -0.54
CA LEU A 44 18.24 -6.91 -0.48
C LEU A 44 18.80 -6.13 -1.68
N GLN A 45 18.27 -6.32 -2.88
CA GLN A 45 18.61 -5.51 -4.06
C GLN A 45 18.26 -4.03 -3.85
N GLY A 46 17.11 -3.75 -3.24
CA GLY A 46 16.70 -2.40 -2.86
C GLY A 46 17.69 -1.72 -1.92
N ILE A 47 18.17 -2.45 -0.89
CA ILE A 47 19.21 -1.95 0.01
C ILE A 47 20.50 -1.64 -0.75
N GLN A 48 20.94 -2.53 -1.64
CA GLN A 48 22.15 -2.32 -2.45
C GLN A 48 22.00 -1.06 -3.31
N SER A 49 20.88 -0.90 -4.02
CA SER A 49 20.58 0.31 -4.79
C SER A 49 20.55 1.57 -3.92
N GLY A 50 19.95 1.49 -2.72
CA GLY A 50 19.96 2.59 -1.74
C GLY A 50 21.37 2.95 -1.30
N PHE A 51 22.24 1.96 -1.11
CA PHE A 51 23.63 2.19 -0.72
C PHE A 51 24.41 2.90 -1.81
N PHE A 52 24.26 2.49 -3.07
CA PHE A 52 24.83 3.21 -4.22
C PHE A 52 24.31 4.64 -4.31
N TYR A 53 22.99 4.84 -4.15
CA TYR A 53 22.36 6.16 -4.18
C TYR A 53 22.90 7.10 -3.08
N ILE A 54 23.07 6.61 -1.85
CA ILE A 54 23.63 7.38 -0.75
C ILE A 54 25.14 7.64 -0.95
N ASN A 55 25.89 6.65 -1.45
CA ASN A 55 27.34 6.77 -1.60
C ASN A 55 27.77 7.65 -2.75
N ALA A 56 26.98 7.75 -3.83
CA ALA A 56 27.23 8.70 -4.91
C ALA A 56 27.37 10.16 -4.39
N ASN A 57 26.83 10.45 -3.21
CA ASN A 57 26.77 11.79 -2.63
C ASN A 57 27.65 11.98 -1.37
N LYS A 58 28.58 11.07 -1.04
CA LYS A 58 29.26 11.04 0.28
C LYS A 58 30.78 11.27 0.30
N LYS A 59 31.23 11.88 1.41
CA LYS A 59 32.63 12.03 1.86
C LYS A 59 33.04 11.06 3.02
N ARG A 60 32.18 10.14 3.48
CA ARG A 60 32.41 9.27 4.67
C ARG A 60 32.26 7.76 4.39
N ASN A 61 33.12 6.96 5.00
CA ASN A 61 33.25 5.49 4.85
C ASN A 61 32.26 4.67 5.70
N ALA A 62 30.96 4.83 5.50
CA ALA A 62 29.98 3.95 6.15
C ALA A 62 29.93 2.58 5.46
N LYS A 63 30.01 1.48 6.22
CA LYS A 63 29.88 0.11 5.68
C LYS A 63 28.48 -0.44 5.91
N VAL A 64 27.97 -1.18 4.93
CA VAL A 64 26.74 -1.97 5.06
C VAL A 64 27.13 -3.44 5.01
N ASN A 65 26.93 -4.15 6.12
CA ASN A 65 27.25 -5.56 6.24
C ASN A 65 25.98 -6.39 6.03
N PHE A 66 26.07 -7.48 5.28
CA PHE A 66 24.97 -8.42 5.08
C PHE A 66 25.22 -9.67 5.91
N ILE A 67 24.32 -9.97 6.83
CA ILE A 67 24.46 -11.06 7.80
C ILE A 67 23.37 -12.09 7.57
N ASP A 68 23.77 -13.24 7.02
CA ASP A 68 22.88 -14.37 6.76
C ASP A 68 22.83 -15.33 7.96
N PHE A 69 21.70 -15.32 8.65
CA PHE A 69 21.43 -16.15 9.81
C PHE A 69 21.24 -17.64 9.48
N SER A 70 21.12 -18.00 8.20
CA SER A 70 21.06 -19.41 7.81
C SER A 70 22.43 -20.09 7.81
N GLN A 71 23.51 -19.32 7.69
CA GLN A 71 24.89 -19.83 7.59
C GLN A 71 25.65 -19.71 8.92
N THR A 72 25.00 -19.17 9.94
CA THR A 72 25.64 -18.87 11.23
C THR A 72 25.00 -19.76 12.29
N GLU A 73 25.65 -20.88 12.58
CA GLU A 73 25.18 -21.89 13.54
C GLU A 73 25.16 -21.38 15.00
N ILE A 74 25.75 -20.21 15.30
CA ILE A 74 26.11 -19.78 16.69
C ILE A 74 25.76 -18.30 16.99
N LEU A 75 24.96 -17.60 16.20
CA LEU A 75 24.61 -16.21 16.57
C LEU A 75 23.49 -16.17 17.61
N GLY A 76 23.88 -16.06 18.87
CA GLY A 76 23.00 -15.73 19.99
C GLY A 76 22.43 -14.31 19.90
N CYS A 77 21.64 -13.92 20.90
CA CYS A 77 20.96 -12.62 20.93
C CYS A 77 21.89 -11.41 20.92
N GLU A 78 23.18 -11.61 21.21
CA GLU A 78 24.25 -10.60 21.22
C GLU A 78 24.28 -9.76 19.95
N ILE A 79 24.05 -10.38 18.78
CA ILE A 79 24.12 -9.60 17.54
C ILE A 79 23.09 -8.49 17.55
N PHE A 80 21.89 -8.74 18.09
CA PHE A 80 20.79 -7.81 18.11
C PHE A 80 21.01 -6.72 19.17
N LEU A 81 21.71 -7.06 20.26
CA LEU A 81 22.00 -6.16 21.38
C LEU A 81 23.15 -5.17 21.11
N SER A 82 23.94 -5.37 20.06
CA SER A 82 25.05 -4.47 19.74
C SER A 82 24.58 -3.05 19.37
N ASN A 83 25.45 -2.05 19.53
CA ASN A 83 25.12 -0.65 19.24
C ASN A 83 25.07 -0.30 17.73
N THR A 84 25.41 -1.24 16.85
CA THR A 84 25.34 -1.02 15.40
C THR A 84 23.90 -0.81 14.95
N LYS A 85 23.70 0.02 13.93
CA LYS A 85 22.39 0.17 13.29
C LYS A 85 22.03 -1.12 12.56
N LYS A 86 20.76 -1.54 12.65
CA LYS A 86 20.28 -2.82 12.12
C LYS A 86 18.99 -2.64 11.36
N ILE A 87 18.95 -3.24 10.18
CA ILE A 87 17.73 -3.49 9.42
C ILE A 87 17.53 -5.00 9.41
N ILE A 88 16.40 -5.47 9.94
CA ILE A 88 16.14 -6.89 10.13
C ILE A 88 14.97 -7.31 9.24
N PHE A 89 15.21 -8.22 8.30
CA PHE A 89 14.18 -8.81 7.46
C PHE A 89 13.54 -10.01 8.17
N VAL A 90 12.34 -9.81 8.75
CA VAL A 90 11.72 -10.75 9.69
C VAL A 90 10.80 -11.73 8.99
N GLU A 91 11.36 -12.89 8.70
CA GLU A 91 10.66 -14.08 8.23
C GLU A 91 10.37 -15.04 9.39
N ASP A 92 9.63 -16.13 9.15
CA ASP A 92 9.21 -17.08 10.20
C ASP A 92 10.33 -17.59 11.10
N LYS A 93 11.47 -18.01 10.51
CA LYS A 93 12.60 -18.52 11.29
C LYS A 93 13.25 -17.44 12.15
N LEU A 94 13.45 -16.25 11.58
CA LEU A 94 14.07 -15.14 12.29
C LEU A 94 13.12 -14.54 13.34
N PHE A 95 11.81 -14.58 13.09
CA PHE A 95 10.78 -14.19 14.05
C PHE A 95 10.88 -14.99 15.35
N GLU A 96 11.04 -16.31 15.27
CA GLU A 96 11.20 -17.15 16.48
C GLU A 96 12.49 -16.83 17.24
N ILE A 97 13.57 -16.52 16.53
CA ILE A 97 14.84 -16.11 17.16
C ILE A 97 14.66 -14.78 17.88
N ILE A 98 14.10 -13.78 17.20
CA ILE A 98 13.84 -12.44 17.77
C ILE A 98 12.95 -12.53 19.00
N ARG A 99 11.92 -13.37 18.96
CA ARG A 99 10.99 -13.57 20.08
C ARG A 99 11.69 -14.10 21.33
N LYS A 100 12.69 -14.97 21.17
CA LYS A 100 13.50 -15.50 22.28
C LYS A 100 14.48 -14.48 22.86
N CYS A 101 14.85 -13.47 22.08
CA CYS A 101 15.87 -12.51 22.46
C CYS A 101 15.38 -11.31 23.27
N GLU A 102 14.09 -11.23 23.59
CA GLU A 102 13.49 -10.18 24.43
C GLU A 102 13.97 -8.76 24.09
N LEU A 103 14.04 -8.46 22.78
CA LEU A 103 14.59 -7.20 22.31
C LEU A 103 13.77 -6.01 22.83
N THR A 104 14.47 -5.03 23.42
CA THR A 104 13.87 -3.75 23.81
C THR A 104 13.92 -2.74 22.66
N ASN A 105 13.03 -1.75 22.70
CA ASN A 105 13.02 -0.70 21.68
C ASN A 105 14.33 0.09 21.64
N THR A 106 14.96 0.19 20.48
CA THR A 106 16.11 1.07 20.29
C THR A 106 15.99 1.85 18.98
N LYS A 107 16.55 3.07 18.95
CA LYS A 107 16.63 3.87 17.71
C LYS A 107 17.51 3.24 16.62
N ASN A 108 18.19 2.14 16.95
CA ASN A 108 19.17 1.49 16.09
C ASN A 108 18.59 0.27 15.35
N ILE A 109 17.39 -0.21 15.69
CA ILE A 109 16.83 -1.42 15.08
C ILE A 109 15.51 -1.07 14.38
N VAL A 110 15.38 -1.49 13.12
CA VAL A 110 14.12 -1.54 12.36
C VAL A 110 13.85 -2.95 11.88
N LEU A 111 12.62 -3.41 12.07
CA LEU A 111 12.15 -4.72 11.67
C LEU A 111 11.20 -4.59 10.49
N ILE A 112 11.47 -5.31 9.41
CA ILE A 112 10.59 -5.44 8.25
C ILE A 112 9.82 -6.75 8.41
N ASN A 113 8.55 -6.66 8.75
CA ASN A 113 7.73 -7.83 9.07
C ASN A 113 7.18 -8.52 7.82
N SER A 114 7.95 -9.40 7.19
CA SER A 114 7.49 -10.18 6.05
C SER A 114 6.64 -11.39 6.46
N SER A 115 6.81 -11.89 7.69
CA SER A 115 6.10 -13.08 8.21
C SER A 115 4.59 -12.91 8.44
N GLN A 116 4.07 -11.68 8.41
CA GLN A 116 2.68 -11.33 8.78
C GLN A 116 2.28 -11.70 10.23
N LYS A 117 3.21 -12.23 11.03
CA LYS A 117 2.98 -12.54 12.44
C LYS A 117 2.98 -11.25 13.27
N LYS A 118 2.28 -11.27 14.41
CA LYS A 118 2.32 -10.15 15.36
C LYS A 118 3.68 -10.10 16.05
N ILE A 119 4.46 -9.07 15.75
CA ILE A 119 5.70 -8.74 16.47
C ILE A 119 5.34 -7.90 17.70
N ASN A 120 6.11 -8.06 18.78
CA ASN A 120 5.93 -7.33 20.03
C ASN A 120 5.81 -5.80 19.78
N ALA A 121 4.88 -5.15 20.50
CA ALA A 121 4.50 -3.76 20.30
C ALA A 121 5.60 -2.75 20.67
N GLU A 122 6.69 -3.21 21.27
CA GLU A 122 7.79 -2.35 21.72
C GLU A 122 8.83 -2.06 20.63
N LEU A 123 8.90 -2.83 19.55
CA LEU A 123 9.95 -2.70 18.53
C LEU A 123 9.55 -1.77 17.38
N ASN A 124 10.53 -1.13 16.72
CA ASN A 124 10.28 -0.34 15.51
C ASN A 124 9.98 -1.28 14.33
N VAL A 125 8.69 -1.45 14.02
CA VAL A 125 8.25 -2.39 12.97
C VAL A 125 7.64 -1.62 11.79
N ILE A 126 8.09 -1.97 10.59
CA ILE A 126 7.41 -1.67 9.33
C ILE A 126 6.69 -2.96 8.91
N ASN A 127 5.36 -2.89 8.79
CA ASN A 127 4.58 -3.99 8.23
C ASN A 127 4.25 -3.68 6.76
N PRO A 128 4.92 -4.33 5.79
CA PRO A 128 4.62 -4.14 4.37
C PRO A 128 3.17 -4.49 4.02
N TYR A 129 2.56 -5.43 4.75
CA TYR A 129 1.17 -5.89 4.57
C TYR A 129 0.17 -5.16 5.45
N GLN A 130 0.54 -4.01 6.00
CA GLN A 130 -0.42 -3.23 6.74
C GLN A 130 -1.58 -2.84 5.83
N SER A 131 -2.80 -3.20 6.25
CA SER A 131 -4.00 -2.71 5.59
C SER A 131 -4.17 -1.24 5.90
N TYR A 132 -4.27 -0.46 4.83
CA TYR A 132 -4.50 0.96 4.89
C TYR A 132 -5.89 1.32 5.41
N VAL A 133 -6.84 0.37 5.43
CA VAL A 133 -8.11 0.55 6.12
C VAL A 133 -7.90 0.80 7.60
N ASP A 134 -7.03 0.03 8.25
CA ASP A 134 -6.80 0.19 9.69
C ASP A 134 -6.23 1.59 9.98
N TYR A 135 -5.38 2.12 9.08
CA TYR A 135 -4.90 3.50 9.13
C TYR A 135 -6.03 4.52 8.92
N LEU A 136 -6.81 4.39 7.84
CA LEU A 136 -7.95 5.26 7.51
C LEU A 136 -9.01 5.29 8.62
N MET A 137 -9.22 4.19 9.32
CA MET A 137 -10.16 4.07 10.43
C MET A 137 -9.56 4.54 11.77
N SER A 138 -8.23 4.49 11.93
CA SER A 138 -7.54 4.85 13.19
C SER A 138 -7.27 6.34 13.34
N ILE A 139 -7.08 7.04 12.22
CA ILE A 139 -6.95 8.48 12.26
C ILE A 139 -8.38 8.98 12.14
N ASP A 140 -8.88 9.55 13.22
CA ASP A 140 -10.20 10.15 13.36
C ASP A 140 -10.33 11.35 12.38
N LEU A 141 -10.42 11.04 11.10
CA LEU A 141 -10.21 11.99 10.03
C LEU A 141 -11.54 12.40 9.44
N ASN A 142 -11.77 13.70 9.54
CA ASN A 142 -12.51 14.53 8.59
C ASN A 142 -12.07 14.35 7.10
N ILE A 143 -11.28 13.33 6.74
CA ILE A 143 -10.82 13.01 5.38
C ILE A 143 -11.79 12.07 4.66
N LEU A 144 -12.58 11.25 5.38
CA LEU A 144 -13.68 10.49 4.76
C LEU A 144 -14.92 11.38 4.80
N PRO A 145 -15.38 11.95 3.66
CA PRO A 145 -16.58 12.77 3.67
C PRO A 145 -17.79 11.93 4.13
N LYS A 146 -18.83 12.58 4.65
CA LYS A 146 -20.11 11.95 5.06
C LYS A 146 -20.78 11.10 3.96
N GLU A 147 -20.27 11.17 2.74
CA GLU A 147 -20.75 10.50 1.52
C GLU A 147 -19.74 9.43 1.03
N THR A 148 -19.21 8.60 1.94
CA THR A 148 -18.20 7.57 1.62
C THR A 148 -18.66 6.18 1.98
N ILE A 149 -18.42 5.21 1.10
CA ILE A 149 -18.60 3.79 1.37
C ILE A 149 -17.27 3.07 1.27
N LEU A 150 -16.97 2.21 2.25
CA LEU A 150 -15.83 1.30 2.23
C LEU A 150 -16.28 -0.11 1.83
N ILE A 151 -15.77 -0.60 0.72
CA ILE A 151 -15.91 -1.99 0.30
C ILE A 151 -14.67 -2.76 0.71
N THR A 152 -14.84 -3.83 1.49
CA THR A 152 -13.70 -4.60 1.97
C THR A 152 -14.01 -6.09 2.12
N ASP A 153 -12.97 -6.92 2.07
CA ASP A 153 -13.06 -8.34 2.44
C ASP A 153 -13.05 -8.53 3.97
N LYS A 154 -12.62 -7.51 4.71
CA LYS A 154 -12.51 -7.55 6.16
C LYS A 154 -13.87 -7.34 6.83
N LYS A 155 -14.07 -8.03 7.95
CA LYS A 155 -15.21 -7.76 8.83
C LYS A 155 -14.96 -6.51 9.66
N ILE A 156 -15.56 -5.40 9.26
CA ILE A 156 -15.47 -4.12 9.96
C ILE A 156 -16.83 -3.79 10.55
N LYS A 157 -16.85 -3.39 11.83
CA LYS A 157 -18.07 -2.93 12.51
C LYS A 157 -18.26 -1.43 12.24
N SER A 158 -18.58 -1.06 11.00
CA SER A 158 -18.92 0.32 10.62
C SER A 158 -20.17 0.34 9.74
N THR A 159 -21.03 1.34 9.93
CA THR A 159 -22.21 1.57 9.08
C THR A 159 -21.85 2.02 7.67
N MET A 160 -20.62 2.52 7.48
CA MET A 160 -20.08 2.94 6.18
C MET A 160 -19.33 1.80 5.46
N SER A 161 -19.16 0.63 6.09
CA SER A 161 -18.44 -0.51 5.51
C SER A 161 -19.38 -1.58 4.98
N TYR A 162 -19.16 -2.00 3.73
CA TYR A 162 -19.82 -3.12 3.08
C TYR A 162 -18.82 -4.26 2.87
N GLN A 163 -19.17 -5.45 3.37
CA GLN A 163 -18.32 -6.62 3.26
C GLN A 163 -18.67 -7.42 1.99
N ILE A 164 -17.69 -7.64 1.11
CA ILE A 164 -17.86 -8.56 -0.03
C ILE A 164 -17.39 -9.96 0.39
N THR A 165 -18.34 -10.84 0.69
CA THR A 165 -18.03 -12.24 0.98
C THR A 165 -17.85 -13.00 -0.33
N GLY A 166 -16.67 -13.59 -0.53
CA GLY A 166 -16.21 -14.19 -1.80
C GLY A 166 -16.99 -15.40 -2.35
N LYS A 167 -18.24 -15.64 -1.95
CA LYS A 167 -19.13 -16.66 -2.53
C LYS A 167 -20.33 -16.08 -3.30
N ASN A 168 -20.61 -14.79 -3.19
CA ASN A 168 -21.73 -14.16 -3.87
C ASN A 168 -21.32 -13.48 -5.19
N ASN A 169 -22.31 -13.33 -6.08
CA ASN A 169 -22.23 -12.57 -7.31
C ASN A 169 -21.95 -11.09 -6.94
N ILE A 170 -20.68 -10.67 -7.06
CA ILE A 170 -20.18 -9.32 -6.70
C ILE A 170 -21.02 -8.23 -7.37
N GLU A 171 -21.40 -8.48 -8.63
CA GLU A 171 -22.22 -7.60 -9.44
C GLU A 171 -23.62 -7.43 -8.82
N LYS A 172 -24.20 -8.52 -8.29
CA LYS A 172 -25.48 -8.50 -7.53
C LYS A 172 -25.34 -7.76 -6.20
N ASP A 173 -24.23 -7.93 -5.48
CA ASP A 173 -24.00 -7.26 -4.19
C ASP A 173 -23.86 -5.74 -4.39
N ILE A 174 -23.10 -5.31 -5.40
CA ILE A 174 -23.02 -3.90 -5.82
C ILE A 174 -24.40 -3.41 -6.27
N SER A 175 -25.11 -4.16 -7.12
CA SER A 175 -26.46 -3.80 -7.57
C SER A 175 -27.44 -3.60 -6.42
N ASN A 176 -27.36 -4.42 -5.37
CA ASN A 176 -28.16 -4.30 -4.16
C ASN A 176 -27.76 -3.09 -3.32
N LEU A 177 -26.46 -2.84 -3.14
CA LEU A 177 -25.92 -1.70 -2.40
C LEU A 177 -26.43 -0.37 -2.95
N PHE A 178 -26.51 -0.26 -4.28
CA PHE A 178 -27.03 0.92 -4.98
C PHE A 178 -28.53 0.84 -5.31
N GLU A 179 -29.26 -0.14 -4.75
CA GLU A 179 -30.70 -0.31 -4.90
C GLU A 179 -31.22 -0.34 -6.36
N ILE A 180 -30.40 -0.84 -7.29
CA ILE A 180 -30.70 -0.80 -8.72
C ILE A 180 -31.90 -1.70 -9.04
N ASN A 181 -31.93 -2.91 -8.46
CA ASN A 181 -33.04 -3.84 -8.61
C ASN A 181 -34.33 -3.32 -7.97
N LYS A 182 -34.24 -2.57 -6.86
CA LYS A 182 -35.42 -1.93 -6.24
C LYS A 182 -36.02 -0.85 -7.14
N SER A 183 -35.17 -0.11 -7.87
CA SER A 183 -35.63 0.88 -8.84
C SER A 183 -36.43 0.24 -9.99
N SER A 184 -36.00 -0.94 -10.46
CA SER A 184 -36.72 -1.72 -11.48
C SER A 184 -38.07 -2.26 -10.97
N ASN A 185 -38.10 -2.83 -9.76
CA ASN A 185 -39.34 -3.34 -9.17
C ASN A 185 -40.35 -2.21 -8.90
N ARG A 186 -39.89 -1.07 -8.36
CA ARG A 186 -40.74 0.10 -8.14
C ARG A 186 -41.28 0.69 -9.44
N LYS A 187 -40.49 0.69 -10.51
CA LYS A 187 -41.00 1.06 -11.84
C LYS A 187 -42.15 0.14 -12.23
N LYS A 188 -41.98 -1.18 -12.13
CA LYS A 188 -43.05 -2.15 -12.46
C LYS A 188 -44.31 -1.91 -11.62
N ASP A 189 -44.15 -1.63 -10.32
CA ASP A 189 -45.27 -1.32 -9.44
C ASP A 189 -45.96 -0.01 -9.83
N LEU A 190 -45.20 1.04 -10.17
CA LEU A 190 -45.74 2.32 -10.61
C LEU A 190 -46.40 2.22 -12.00
N GLU A 191 -45.83 1.48 -12.94
CA GLU A 191 -46.45 1.21 -14.24
C GLU A 191 -47.76 0.44 -14.07
N ARG A 192 -47.81 -0.50 -13.12
CA ARG A 192 -49.03 -1.25 -12.80
C ARG A 192 -50.12 -0.37 -12.18
N ILE A 193 -49.75 0.57 -11.30
CA ILE A 193 -50.71 1.49 -10.66
C ILE A 193 -51.18 2.58 -11.62
N THR A 194 -50.26 3.16 -12.40
CA THR A 194 -50.55 4.32 -13.26
C THR A 194 -51.02 3.93 -14.65
N GLN A 195 -50.88 2.66 -15.04
CA GLN A 195 -51.14 2.12 -16.37
C GLN A 195 -50.40 2.86 -17.51
N ARG A 196 -49.31 3.56 -17.18
CA ARG A 196 -48.48 4.30 -18.13
C ARG A 196 -47.09 3.70 -18.15
N LYS A 197 -46.48 3.69 -19.34
CA LYS A 197 -45.09 3.27 -19.50
C LYS A 197 -44.18 4.33 -18.88
N ILE A 198 -43.35 3.94 -17.92
CA ILE A 198 -42.47 4.85 -17.18
C ILE A 198 -41.04 4.59 -17.65
N TYR A 199 -40.33 5.65 -18.05
CA TYR A 199 -38.92 5.53 -18.39
C TYR A 199 -38.13 5.15 -17.13
N GLN A 200 -37.28 4.13 -17.25
CA GLN A 200 -36.44 3.71 -16.14
C GLN A 200 -35.35 4.76 -15.95
N THR A 201 -35.46 5.54 -14.89
CA THR A 201 -34.39 6.39 -14.37
C THR A 201 -33.86 5.74 -13.09
N PRO A 202 -32.71 5.07 -13.14
CA PRO A 202 -32.11 4.51 -11.94
C PRO A 202 -31.86 5.60 -10.92
N ARG A 203 -32.13 5.29 -9.66
CA ARG A 203 -32.03 6.27 -8.57
C ARG A 203 -30.56 6.62 -8.36
N PHE A 204 -30.25 7.91 -8.48
CA PHE A 204 -28.95 8.44 -8.11
C PHE A 204 -28.82 8.46 -6.57
N ARG A 205 -27.83 7.75 -6.02
CA ARG A 205 -27.44 7.88 -4.61
C ARG A 205 -26.54 9.11 -4.45
N ASN A 206 -27.16 10.29 -4.41
CA ASN A 206 -26.44 11.56 -4.24
C ASN A 206 -25.74 11.68 -2.87
N ASP A 207 -26.10 10.81 -1.94
CA ASP A 207 -25.47 10.66 -0.63
C ASP A 207 -24.16 9.87 -0.67
N ILE A 208 -23.72 9.37 -1.83
CA ILE A 208 -22.45 8.65 -2.00
C ILE A 208 -21.63 9.35 -3.08
N ARG A 209 -20.51 9.95 -2.70
CA ARG A 209 -19.56 10.58 -3.63
C ARG A 209 -18.24 9.82 -3.73
N ASN A 210 -17.87 9.09 -2.69
CA ASN A 210 -16.59 8.39 -2.61
C ASN A 210 -16.81 6.91 -2.31
N ILE A 211 -16.07 6.05 -2.98
CA ILE A 211 -16.05 4.61 -2.72
C ILE A 211 -14.60 4.21 -2.47
N ILE A 212 -14.31 3.57 -1.34
CA ILE A 212 -13.00 3.01 -1.03
C ILE A 212 -13.07 1.50 -1.21
N VAL A 213 -12.09 0.91 -1.90
CA VAL A 213 -12.03 -0.54 -2.13
C VAL A 213 -10.74 -1.11 -1.53
N ASP A 214 -10.92 -2.02 -0.55
CA ASP A 214 -9.87 -2.82 0.10
C ASP A 214 -10.19 -4.32 -0.02
N THR A 215 -9.97 -4.87 -1.20
CA THR A 215 -10.25 -6.28 -1.53
C THR A 215 -9.12 -6.85 -2.36
N GLU A 216 -8.93 -8.17 -2.32
CA GLU A 216 -7.90 -8.85 -3.12
C GLU A 216 -7.97 -8.49 -4.62
N ASN A 217 -6.80 -8.40 -5.29
CA ASN A 217 -6.66 -7.96 -6.69
C ASN A 217 -7.63 -8.64 -7.67
N ILE A 218 -7.93 -9.92 -7.48
CA ILE A 218 -8.84 -10.68 -8.36
C ILE A 218 -10.26 -10.13 -8.29
N LYS A 219 -10.72 -9.69 -7.11
CA LYS A 219 -12.06 -9.13 -6.93
C LYS A 219 -12.14 -7.71 -7.49
N ILE A 220 -11.08 -6.93 -7.39
CA ILE A 220 -11.05 -5.56 -7.92
C ILE A 220 -11.32 -5.53 -9.41
N LYS A 221 -10.74 -6.46 -10.18
CA LYS A 221 -11.01 -6.62 -11.62
C LYS A 221 -12.48 -6.90 -11.96
N ARG A 222 -13.30 -7.30 -10.99
CA ARG A 222 -14.75 -7.49 -11.15
C ARG A 222 -15.55 -6.33 -10.56
N ILE A 223 -15.10 -5.78 -9.44
CA ILE A 223 -15.74 -4.65 -8.75
C ILE A 223 -15.73 -3.40 -9.63
N ILE A 224 -14.59 -3.10 -10.28
CA ILE A 224 -14.46 -1.91 -11.15
C ILE A 224 -15.47 -1.96 -12.31
N PRO A 225 -15.49 -3.00 -13.18
CA PRO A 225 -16.51 -3.10 -14.24
C PRO A 225 -17.94 -3.17 -13.71
N ALA A 226 -18.14 -3.78 -12.54
CA ALA A 226 -19.46 -3.82 -11.92
C ALA A 226 -19.94 -2.42 -11.54
N PHE A 227 -19.08 -1.51 -11.10
CA PHE A 227 -19.46 -0.11 -10.91
C PHE A 227 -19.79 0.59 -12.22
N GLU A 228 -18.97 0.41 -13.26
CA GLU A 228 -19.20 1.00 -14.59
C GLU A 228 -20.57 0.59 -15.16
N PHE A 229 -20.92 -0.69 -15.05
CA PHE A 229 -22.17 -1.21 -15.57
C PHE A 229 -23.39 -0.74 -14.79
N ASN A 230 -23.25 -0.58 -13.48
CA ASN A 230 -24.38 -0.41 -12.57
C ASN A 230 -24.64 1.07 -12.19
N LEU A 231 -23.62 1.92 -12.21
CA LEU A 231 -23.75 3.31 -11.76
C LEU A 231 -23.99 4.26 -12.93
N ILE A 232 -24.99 5.12 -12.79
CA ILE A 232 -25.29 6.20 -13.76
C ILE A 232 -24.56 7.49 -13.40
N PHE A 233 -24.03 7.58 -12.18
CA PHE A 233 -23.15 8.66 -11.75
C PHE A 233 -21.73 8.15 -11.61
N GLU A 234 -20.76 9.05 -11.68
CA GLU A 234 -19.34 8.74 -11.58
C GLU A 234 -18.83 9.07 -10.16
N PRO A 235 -18.90 8.14 -9.19
CA PRO A 235 -18.26 8.34 -7.90
C PRO A 235 -16.74 8.38 -8.03
N GLN A 236 -16.08 9.03 -7.07
CA GLN A 236 -14.63 8.93 -6.93
C GLN A 236 -14.27 7.58 -6.32
N LEU A 237 -13.57 6.75 -7.09
CA LEU A 237 -13.19 5.40 -6.66
C LEU A 237 -11.76 5.41 -6.10
N TYR A 238 -11.63 5.16 -4.81
CA TYR A 238 -10.36 5.07 -4.10
C TYR A 238 -9.93 3.62 -3.94
N ILE A 239 -8.88 3.23 -4.65
CA ILE A 239 -8.25 1.92 -4.49
C ILE A 239 -7.12 2.06 -3.48
N LEU A 240 -7.10 1.17 -2.48
CA LEU A 240 -6.06 1.17 -1.47
C LEU A 240 -4.74 0.59 -1.97
N PRO A 241 -3.61 0.89 -1.29
CA PRO A 241 -2.31 0.46 -1.76
C PRO A 241 -2.22 -1.05 -1.97
N ARG A 242 -1.45 -1.44 -3.00
CA ARG A 242 -1.12 -2.82 -3.38
C ARG A 242 -2.23 -3.62 -4.06
N GLN A 243 -3.41 -3.04 -4.19
CA GLN A 243 -4.60 -3.76 -4.62
C GLN A 243 -4.76 -3.79 -6.16
N LEU A 244 -4.10 -2.87 -6.87
CA LEU A 244 -4.12 -2.84 -8.34
C LEU A 244 -2.74 -2.47 -8.90
N ASP A 245 -2.21 -3.27 -9.84
CA ASP A 245 -1.01 -2.88 -10.58
C ASP A 245 -1.43 -1.93 -11.70
N LEU A 246 -1.50 -0.64 -11.37
CA LEU A 246 -1.87 0.37 -12.34
C LEU A 246 -0.96 0.30 -13.57
N TRP A 247 0.32 -0.07 -13.46
CA TRP A 247 1.24 -0.16 -14.62
C TRP A 247 0.86 -1.22 -15.65
N LYS A 248 0.14 -2.26 -15.24
CA LYS A 248 -0.23 -3.37 -16.12
C LYS A 248 -1.68 -3.32 -16.56
N ASN A 249 -2.48 -2.40 -16.03
CA ASN A 249 -3.88 -2.28 -16.35
C ASN A 249 -4.11 -1.05 -17.24
N GLU A 250 -4.46 -1.27 -18.51
CA GLU A 250 -4.88 -0.22 -19.44
C GLU A 250 -6.22 0.43 -19.03
N GLU A 251 -6.94 -0.17 -18.08
CA GLU A 251 -8.23 0.30 -17.55
C GLU A 251 -8.15 1.61 -16.74
N ARG A 252 -6.98 2.25 -16.63
CA ARG A 252 -6.80 3.54 -15.94
C ARG A 252 -7.73 4.64 -16.44
N GLN A 253 -8.16 4.56 -17.70
CA GLN A 253 -8.79 5.67 -18.41
C GLN A 253 -10.32 5.71 -18.29
N LYS A 254 -10.98 4.67 -17.76
CA LYS A 254 -12.44 4.51 -17.90
C LYS A 254 -13.27 4.97 -16.70
N LEU A 255 -12.63 5.30 -15.57
CA LEU A 255 -13.28 5.76 -14.34
C LEU A 255 -12.45 6.86 -13.68
N ASN A 256 -13.09 7.75 -12.89
CA ASN A 256 -12.42 8.70 -11.98
C ASN A 256 -11.80 7.95 -10.78
N ILE A 257 -10.91 7.00 -11.09
CA ILE A 257 -10.17 6.20 -10.12
C ILE A 257 -9.09 7.10 -9.53
N ARG A 258 -9.22 7.38 -8.23
CA ARG A 258 -8.24 8.11 -7.45
C ARG A 258 -7.46 7.13 -6.59
N GLY A 259 -6.21 6.85 -6.92
CA GLY A 259 -5.38 5.95 -6.11
C GLY A 259 -4.98 6.60 -4.79
N LEU A 260 -5.13 5.87 -3.67
CA LEU A 260 -4.22 6.04 -2.54
C LEU A 260 -3.17 4.96 -2.73
N GLU A 261 -1.98 5.32 -3.21
CA GLU A 261 -0.98 4.32 -3.59
C GLU A 261 0.44 4.79 -3.28
N HIS A 262 1.37 3.84 -3.18
CA HIS A 262 2.79 4.11 -3.05
C HIS A 262 3.34 4.82 -4.31
N PRO A 263 4.07 5.95 -4.18
CA PRO A 263 4.70 6.69 -5.29
C PRO A 263 5.38 5.83 -6.34
N VAL A 264 6.12 4.82 -5.89
CA VAL A 264 6.83 3.89 -6.78
C VAL A 264 5.93 3.07 -7.70
N LEU A 265 4.66 2.88 -7.36
CA LEU A 265 3.72 2.08 -8.14
C LEU A 265 2.98 2.87 -9.22
N PHE A 266 3.31 4.15 -9.45
CA PHE A 266 2.71 4.91 -10.55
C PHE A 266 3.60 6.00 -11.17
N LYS A 267 4.66 6.47 -10.50
CA LYS A 267 5.57 7.48 -11.06
C LYS A 267 6.65 6.84 -11.94
N LYS A 268 6.74 7.27 -13.20
CA LYS A 268 7.78 6.85 -14.16
C LYS A 268 9.08 7.56 -13.79
N ASN A 269 10.01 6.86 -13.15
CA ASN A 269 11.23 7.45 -12.64
C ASN A 269 12.45 6.97 -13.43
N GLU A 270 13.41 7.88 -13.66
CA GLU A 270 14.73 7.62 -14.28
C GLU A 270 15.63 6.67 -13.45
N ILE A 271 15.26 6.36 -12.21
CA ILE A 271 16.01 5.44 -11.31
C ILE A 271 15.80 3.97 -11.74
N PHE A 272 14.76 3.68 -12.52
CA PHE A 272 14.27 2.32 -12.74
C PHE A 272 14.70 1.79 -14.11
N ASN A 273 15.52 0.74 -14.11
CA ASN A 273 15.87 0.00 -15.32
C ASN A 273 14.67 -0.82 -15.84
N GLU A 274 14.78 -1.35 -17.06
CA GLU A 274 13.78 -2.28 -17.62
C GLU A 274 13.48 -3.50 -16.72
N GLY A 275 14.43 -3.87 -15.86
CA GLY A 275 14.23 -4.95 -14.89
C GLY A 275 13.18 -4.61 -13.83
N PHE A 276 13.17 -3.38 -13.31
CA PHE A 276 12.24 -2.94 -12.28
C PHE A 276 10.80 -2.83 -12.78
N SER A 277 10.61 -2.38 -14.03
CA SER A 277 9.26 -2.25 -14.61
C SER A 277 8.55 -3.60 -14.77
N ARG A 278 9.32 -4.68 -15.00
CA ARG A 278 8.82 -6.06 -15.14
C ARG A 278 8.38 -6.68 -13.82
N LEU A 279 8.87 -6.17 -12.69
CA LEU A 279 8.52 -6.66 -11.35
C LEU A 279 7.01 -6.60 -11.10
N ASN A 280 6.49 -7.55 -10.33
CA ASN A 280 5.13 -7.47 -9.81
C ASN A 280 5.02 -6.48 -8.65
N ILE A 281 3.79 -6.13 -8.25
CA ILE A 281 3.51 -5.17 -7.16
C ILE A 281 4.32 -5.46 -5.89
N ASN A 282 4.31 -6.73 -5.43
CA ASN A 282 4.98 -7.09 -4.19
C ASN A 282 6.51 -6.98 -4.32
N GLU A 283 7.07 -7.38 -5.46
CA GLU A 283 8.50 -7.24 -5.74
C GLU A 283 8.94 -5.78 -5.75
N LYS A 284 8.16 -4.89 -6.39
CA LYS A 284 8.37 -3.43 -6.37
C LYS A 284 8.35 -2.88 -4.95
N ILE A 285 7.35 -3.26 -4.17
CA ILE A 285 7.19 -2.85 -2.76
C ILE A 285 8.41 -3.27 -1.93
N PHE A 286 8.81 -4.54 -2.01
CA PHE A 286 9.92 -5.04 -1.22
C PHE A 286 11.26 -4.41 -1.64
N PHE A 287 11.48 -4.22 -2.94
CA PHE A 287 12.62 -3.43 -3.42
C PHE A 287 12.64 -2.02 -2.84
N SER A 288 11.54 -1.29 -2.95
CA SER A 288 11.45 0.09 -2.46
C SER A 288 11.57 0.18 -0.94
N LEU A 289 11.04 -0.79 -0.20
CA LEU A 289 11.22 -0.89 1.25
C LEU A 289 12.69 -1.10 1.63
N GLY A 290 13.42 -1.93 0.88
CA GLY A 290 14.86 -2.10 1.08
C GLY A 290 15.62 -0.79 0.89
N PHE A 291 15.33 -0.09 -0.21
CA PHE A 291 15.92 1.21 -0.52
C PHE A 291 15.63 2.25 0.58
N ASP A 292 14.36 2.39 0.95
CA ASP A 292 13.88 3.36 1.93
C ASP A 292 14.39 3.06 3.34
N SER A 293 14.51 1.78 3.72
CA SER A 293 14.99 1.39 5.06
C SER A 293 16.40 1.92 5.32
N LEU A 294 17.26 1.92 4.30
CA LEU A 294 18.61 2.46 4.42
C LEU A 294 18.60 3.98 4.64
N LEU A 295 17.76 4.69 3.89
CA LEU A 295 17.60 6.13 4.02
C LEU A 295 16.99 6.51 5.37
N LEU A 296 16.01 5.74 5.84
CA LEU A 296 15.38 5.89 7.15
C LEU A 296 16.42 5.73 8.27
N MET A 297 17.31 4.75 8.19
CA MET A 297 18.41 4.58 9.15
C MET A 297 19.48 5.68 9.04
N GLY A 298 19.65 6.26 7.85
CA GLY A 298 20.50 7.42 7.64
C GLY A 298 19.97 8.68 8.31
N LYS A 299 18.67 8.96 8.15
CA LYS A 299 17.99 10.14 8.72
C LYS A 299 17.71 9.99 10.22
N GLY A 300 17.38 8.77 10.67
CA GLY A 300 16.99 8.45 12.04
C GLY A 300 15.48 8.21 12.19
N LEU A 301 15.10 7.24 13.03
CA LEU A 301 13.74 6.67 13.11
C LEU A 301 12.65 7.62 13.61
N ASN A 302 13.02 8.72 14.25
CA ASN A 302 12.07 9.67 14.81
C ASN A 302 11.76 10.84 13.85
N TYR A 303 12.42 10.90 12.69
CA TYR A 303 12.21 11.98 11.72
C TYR A 303 11.22 11.55 10.63
N ARG A 304 10.33 12.47 10.26
CA ARG A 304 9.54 12.34 9.04
C ARG A 304 10.48 12.22 7.84
N PHE A 305 10.30 11.19 7.03
CA PHE A 305 11.16 10.86 5.90
C PHE A 305 10.30 10.63 4.65
N GLN A 306 10.69 11.17 3.50
CA GLN A 306 10.05 10.87 2.22
C GLN A 306 10.92 9.89 1.45
N GLY A 307 10.40 8.69 1.18
CA GLY A 307 11.03 7.63 0.40
C GLY A 307 10.27 7.29 -0.88
N MET A 308 10.70 6.21 -1.55
CA MET A 308 10.04 5.64 -2.74
C MET A 308 8.60 5.20 -2.46
N MET A 309 8.34 4.71 -1.25
CA MET A 309 7.02 4.23 -0.85
C MET A 309 6.10 5.35 -0.32
N GLY A 310 6.60 6.58 -0.14
CA GLY A 310 5.83 7.72 0.37
C GLY A 310 6.42 8.33 1.63
N THR A 311 5.59 9.00 2.43
CA THR A 311 6.03 9.61 3.69
C THR A 311 6.05 8.56 4.82
N TYR A 312 7.20 8.33 5.43
CA TYR A 312 7.35 7.53 6.65
C TYR A 312 7.06 8.38 7.90
N LEU A 313 6.15 7.88 8.73
CA LEU A 313 5.71 8.48 9.98
C LEU A 313 5.83 7.44 11.10
N LYS A 314 6.44 7.83 12.22
CA LYS A 314 6.51 6.98 13.41
C LYS A 314 5.40 7.37 14.38
N MET A 315 4.52 6.44 14.73
CA MET A 315 3.58 6.60 15.84
C MET A 315 3.83 5.48 16.83
N ASN A 316 4.24 5.84 18.05
CA ASN A 316 4.78 4.91 19.04
C ASN A 316 5.95 4.10 18.43
N ASN A 317 5.83 2.78 18.38
CA ASN A 317 6.85 1.89 17.84
C ASN A 317 6.48 1.36 16.45
N LYS A 318 5.38 1.83 15.86
CA LYS A 318 4.99 1.45 14.51
C LYS A 318 5.43 2.54 13.55
N ILE A 319 6.08 2.12 12.47
CA ILE A 319 6.47 3.01 11.38
C ILE A 319 5.47 2.78 10.24
N PHE A 320 4.67 3.80 10.01
CA PHE A 320 3.64 3.84 8.98
C PHE A 320 4.20 4.53 7.74
N ILE A 321 3.78 4.05 6.58
CA ILE A 321 4.10 4.68 5.30
C ILE A 321 2.81 5.29 4.77
N GLN A 322 2.68 6.60 4.84
CA GLN A 322 1.55 7.32 4.27
C GLN A 322 1.64 7.27 2.73
N PRO A 323 0.61 6.72 2.05
CA PRO A 323 0.57 6.70 0.60
C PRO A 323 0.30 8.11 0.06
N GLU A 324 0.58 8.34 -1.22
CA GLU A 324 0.22 9.59 -1.88
C GLU A 324 -1.18 9.47 -2.50
N LYS A 325 -1.96 10.55 -2.45
CA LYS A 325 -3.24 10.66 -3.18
C LYS A 325 -2.94 11.05 -4.62
N ILE A 326 -3.51 10.31 -5.56
CA ILE A 326 -3.18 10.33 -6.98
C ILE A 326 -4.50 10.36 -7.75
N GLY A 327 -4.68 11.36 -8.61
CA GLY A 327 -5.94 11.60 -9.33
C GLY A 327 -6.60 12.93 -8.94
N LEU A 328 -6.83 13.77 -9.95
CA LEU A 328 -7.69 14.95 -9.94
C LEU A 328 -8.97 14.63 -10.70
#